data_AF-A0A0G0M821-F1
#
_entry.id   AF-A0A0G0M821-F1
#
_cell.length_a   1.000
_cell.length_b   1.000
_cell.length_c   1.000
_cell.angle_alpha   90.00
_cell.angle_beta   90.00
_cell.angle_gamma   90.00
#
_symmetry.space_group_name_H-M   'P 1'
#
loop_
_entity.id
_entity.type
_entity.pdbx_description
1 polymer ?
#
loop_
_entity_poly.entity_id
_entity_poly.type
_entity_poly.pdbx_seq_one_letter_code
_entity_poly.pdbx_strand_id
1 'polypeptide(L)'
;MMKGKVNRTPLNKYFSTETVEKLKKIYSIRFVEQLLSIVNQKNINLKGVAESIGMKDSDFYAIIQKVNSEVKISKHSGRKYPCGAL
;
A
#
# COMPACT_ATOMS: atom_id res chain seq x y z
N MET A 1 0.09 12.30 23.75
CA MET A 1 -0.60 11.59 22.65
C MET A 1 0.34 11.51 21.45
N MET A 2 1.07 10.40 21.30
CA MET A 2 1.90 10.19 20.12
C MET A 2 0.99 9.95 18.91
N LYS A 3 0.81 10.98 18.07
CA LYS A 3 0.26 10.80 16.73
C LYS A 3 1.28 9.95 15.97
N GLY A 4 1.08 8.63 15.96
CA GLY A 4 1.83 7.75 15.07
C GLY A 4 1.74 8.35 13.68
N LYS A 5 2.88 8.77 13.12
CA LYS A 5 2.96 9.19 11.73
C LYS A 5 2.52 7.97 10.94
N VAL A 6 1.26 7.94 10.53
CA VAL A 6 0.81 7.00 9.51
C VAL A 6 1.61 7.46 8.30
N ASN A 7 2.71 6.76 8.01
CA ASN A 7 3.41 6.90 6.74
C ASN A 7 2.32 6.61 5.71
N ARG A 8 1.83 7.67 5.07
CA ARG A 8 0.74 7.62 4.11
C ARG A 8 1.40 7.71 2.75
N THR A 9 1.80 6.57 2.22
CA THR A 9 2.56 6.53 0.98
C THR A 9 1.61 6.88 -0.16
N PRO A 10 1.92 7.90 -0.99
CA PRO A 10 1.05 8.27 -2.10
C PRO A 10 1.08 7.18 -3.19
N LEU A 11 -0.08 6.91 -3.79
CA LEU A 11 -0.21 5.91 -4.86
C LEU A 11 0.63 6.26 -6.10
N ASN A 12 0.87 7.56 -6.37
CA ASN A 12 1.69 8.04 -7.49
C ASN A 12 3.11 7.47 -7.52
N LYS A 13 3.62 6.93 -6.41
CA LYS A 13 4.93 6.28 -6.37
C LYS A 13 4.95 4.93 -7.12
N TYR A 14 3.79 4.28 -7.23
CA TYR A 14 3.68 2.92 -7.75
C TYR A 14 2.75 2.80 -8.96
N PHE A 15 1.82 3.74 -9.10
CA PHE A 15 0.81 3.77 -10.14
C PHE A 15 0.96 5.03 -10.98
N SER A 16 0.68 4.91 -12.28
CA SER A 16 0.54 6.06 -13.18
C SER A 16 -0.56 7.00 -12.69
N THR A 17 -0.44 8.30 -13.00
CA THR A 17 -1.43 9.32 -12.59
C THR A 17 -2.85 8.94 -13.02
N GLU A 18 -3.02 8.39 -14.22
CA GLU A 18 -4.31 7.93 -14.74
C GLU A 18 -4.92 6.80 -13.89
N THR A 19 -4.13 5.82 -13.45
CA THR A 19 -4.62 4.70 -12.63
C THR A 19 -4.88 5.14 -11.20
N VAL A 20 -4.11 6.10 -10.67
CA VAL A 20 -4.39 6.72 -9.36
C VAL A 20 -5.71 7.49 -9.38
N GLU A 21 -5.99 8.25 -10.44
CA GLU A 21 -7.27 8.94 -10.56
C GLU A 21 -8.45 7.96 -10.62
N LYS A 22 -8.32 6.84 -11.34
CA LYS A 22 -9.32 5.77 -11.35
C LYS A 22 -9.51 5.15 -9.96
N LEU A 23 -8.43 4.80 -9.26
CA LEU A 23 -8.49 4.26 -7.89
C LEU A 23 -9.15 5.24 -6.91
N LYS A 24 -8.86 6.53 -7.05
CA LYS A 24 -9.46 7.59 -6.23
C LYS A 24 -10.94 7.79 -6.56
N LYS A 25 -11.33 7.68 -7.83
CA LYS A 25 -12.72 7.87 -8.27
C LYS A 25 -13.62 6.68 -7.94
N ILE A 26 -13.13 5.46 -8.12
CA ILE A 26 -13.92 4.22 -7.97
C ILE A 26 -13.94 3.78 -6.49
N TYR A 27 -12.78 3.75 -5.84
CA TYR A 27 -12.63 3.15 -4.51
C TYR A 27 -12.33 4.17 -3.42
N SER A 28 -12.26 5.47 -3.75
CA SER A 28 -11.87 6.54 -2.81
C SER A 28 -10.50 6.31 -2.13
N ILE A 29 -9.63 5.51 -2.76
CA ILE A 29 -8.31 5.17 -2.24
C ILE A 29 -7.35 6.32 -2.57
N ARG A 30 -6.72 6.87 -1.55
CA ARG A 30 -5.71 7.94 -1.70
C ARG A 30 -4.31 7.47 -1.36
N PHE A 31 -4.22 6.44 -0.52
CA PHE A 31 -2.95 5.97 0.04
C PHE A 31 -2.79 4.47 -0.17
N VAL A 32 -1.53 4.08 -0.25
CA VAL A 32 -1.11 2.70 -0.48
C VAL A 32 -1.52 1.78 0.67
N GLU A 33 -1.57 2.27 1.90
CA GLU A 33 -2.01 1.48 3.06
C GLU A 33 -3.50 1.12 2.98
N GLN A 34 -4.33 2.01 2.42
CA GLN A 34 -5.75 1.74 2.19
C GLN A 34 -5.92 0.66 1.13
N LEU A 35 -5.17 0.76 0.03
CA LEU A 35 -5.13 -0.25 -1.02
C LEU A 35 -4.73 -1.62 -0.45
N LEU A 36 -3.65 -1.68 0.34
CA LEU A 36 -3.22 -2.91 1.01
C LEU A 36 -4.25 -3.45 2.00
N SER A 37 -4.94 -2.58 2.74
CA SER A 37 -5.99 -3.01 3.67
C SER A 37 -7.15 -3.66 2.93
N ILE A 38 -7.53 -3.12 1.78
CA ILE A 38 -8.57 -3.65 0.89
C ILE A 38 -8.10 -4.98 0.30
N VAL A 39 -6.89 -5.03 -0.25
CA VAL A 39 -6.33 -6.25 -0.85
C VAL A 39 -6.15 -7.39 0.16
N ASN A 40 -5.82 -7.08 1.41
CA ASN A 40 -5.71 -8.09 2.48
C ASN A 40 -7.07 -8.58 3.00
N GLN A 41 -8.19 -7.94 2.62
CA GLN A 41 -9.50 -8.47 2.96
C GLN A 41 -9.75 -9.73 2.11
N LYS A 42 -9.99 -10.85 2.80
CA LYS A 42 -10.15 -12.19 2.21
C LYS A 42 -11.23 -12.33 1.12
N ASN A 43 -12.10 -11.34 0.94
CA ASN A 43 -13.24 -11.38 0.04
C ASN A 43 -13.17 -10.38 -1.13
N ILE A 44 -12.04 -9.70 -1.34
CA ILE A 44 -11.93 -8.76 -2.45
C ILE A 44 -11.45 -9.45 -3.71
N ASN A 45 -12.23 -9.28 -4.78
CA ASN A 45 -11.92 -9.81 -6.09
C ASN A 45 -10.87 -8.91 -6.76
N LEU A 46 -9.59 -9.26 -6.57
CA LEU A 46 -8.45 -8.49 -7.09
C LEU A 46 -8.48 -8.32 -8.60
N LYS A 47 -9.02 -9.30 -9.33
CA LYS A 47 -9.22 -9.21 -10.79
C LYS A 47 -10.17 -8.09 -11.17
N GLY A 48 -11.32 -8.02 -10.49
CA GLY A 48 -12.29 -6.95 -10.72
C GLY A 48 -11.72 -5.56 -10.41
N VAL A 49 -10.82 -5.46 -9.41
CA VAL A 49 -10.13 -4.19 -9.11
C VAL A 49 -9.15 -3.81 -10.22
N ALA A 50 -8.35 -4.76 -10.72
CA ALA A 50 -7.41 -4.54 -11.81
C ALA A 50 -8.12 -4.17 -13.13
N GLU A 51 -9.19 -4.87 -13.47
CA GLU A 51 -10.04 -4.57 -14.62
C GLU A 51 -10.68 -3.18 -14.51
N SER A 52 -11.19 -2.81 -13.33
CA SER A 52 -11.82 -1.51 -13.08
C SER A 52 -10.88 -0.32 -13.29
N ILE A 53 -9.57 -0.53 -13.08
CA ILE A 53 -8.56 0.50 -13.32
C ILE A 53 -7.90 0.39 -14.70
N GLY A 54 -8.29 -0.61 -15.51
CA GLY A 54 -7.75 -0.88 -16.84
C GLY A 54 -6.31 -1.40 -16.81
N MET A 55 -5.93 -2.12 -15.75
CA MET A 55 -4.61 -2.74 -15.61
C MET A 55 -4.72 -4.25 -15.79
N LYS A 56 -3.63 -4.88 -16.26
CA LYS A 56 -3.51 -6.34 -16.26
C LYS A 56 -3.39 -6.85 -14.83
N ASP A 57 -4.05 -7.98 -14.56
CA ASP A 57 -3.99 -8.68 -13.26
C ASP A 57 -2.54 -8.91 -12.79
N SER A 58 -1.65 -9.30 -13.71
CA SER A 58 -0.24 -9.55 -13.45
C SER A 58 0.49 -8.32 -12.93
N ASP A 59 0.25 -7.17 -13.58
CA ASP A 59 0.94 -5.92 -13.29
C ASP A 59 0.43 -5.34 -11.98
N PHE A 60 -0.88 -5.41 -11.77
CA PHE A 60 -1.49 -5.02 -10.50
C PHE A 60 -0.95 -5.86 -9.34
N TYR A 61 -0.88 -7.18 -9.50
CA TYR A 61 -0.37 -8.07 -8.46
C TYR A 61 1.11 -7.84 -8.15
N ALA A 62 1.94 -7.62 -9.17
CA ALA A 62 3.35 -7.28 -9.00
C ALA A 62 3.53 -5.98 -8.21
N ILE A 63 2.72 -4.95 -8.50
CA ILE A 63 2.75 -3.68 -7.78
C ILE A 63 2.34 -3.88 -6.32
N ILE A 64 1.25 -4.61 -6.06
CA ILE A 64 0.81 -4.94 -4.70
C ILE A 64 1.90 -5.67 -3.92
N GLN A 65 2.58 -6.65 -4.51
CA GLN A 65 3.66 -7.38 -3.86
C GLN A 65 4.84 -6.47 -3.52
N LYS A 66 5.24 -5.61 -4.47
CA LYS A 66 6.32 -4.62 -4.28
C LYS A 66 5.99 -3.65 -3.14
N VAL A 67 4.78 -3.11 -3.18
CA VAL A 67 4.22 -2.24 -2.15
C VAL A 67 4.20 -2.92 -0.78
N ASN A 68 3.70 -4.15 -0.70
CA ASN A 68 3.59 -4.89 0.56
C ASN A 68 4.99 -5.16 1.16
N SER A 69 5.98 -5.41 0.30
CA SER A 69 7.38 -5.59 0.70
C SER A 69 7.96 -4.28 1.25
N GLU A 70 7.80 -3.15 0.55
CA GLU A 70 8.27 -1.84 1.03
C GLU A 70 7.61 -1.41 2.36
N VAL A 71 6.29 -1.64 2.50
CA VAL A 71 5.56 -1.33 3.73
C VAL A 71 5.98 -2.23 4.89
N LYS A 72 6.22 -3.53 4.65
CA LYS A 72 6.73 -4.46 5.69
C LYS A 72 8.14 -4.10 6.13
N ILE A 73 9.01 -3.71 5.21
CA ILE A 73 10.39 -3.28 5.52
C ILE A 73 10.38 -2.06 6.45
N SER A 74 9.42 -1.13 6.29
CA SER A 74 9.31 0.05 7.17
C SER A 74 8.99 -0.28 8.64
N LYS A 75 8.52 -1.50 8.96
CA LYS A 75 8.27 -1.95 10.34
C LYS A 75 9.54 -2.44 11.05
N HIS A 76 10.65 -2.62 10.35
CA HIS A 76 11.95 -2.96 10.96
C HIS A 76 12.75 -1.67 11.25
N SER A 77 12.15 -0.77 12.03
CA SER A 77 12.94 0.23 12.76
C SER A 77 13.65 -0.53 13.87
N GLY A 78 14.90 -0.92 13.60
CA GLY A 78 15.79 -1.54 14.58
C GLY A 78 15.92 -0.64 15.80
N ARG A 79 15.13 -0.94 16.84
CA ARG A 79 15.36 -0.41 18.18
C ARG A 79 16.54 -1.18 18.76
N LYS A 80 17.76 -0.81 18.35
CA LYS A 80 18.96 -1.10 19.15
C LYS A 80 18.79 -0.31 20.44
N TYR A 81 18.23 -0.94 21.45
CA TYR A 81 18.44 -0.48 22.82
C TYR A 81 19.94 -0.63 23.06
N PRO A 82 20.70 0.44 23.42
CA PRO A 82 21.96 0.21 24.11
C PRO A 82 21.58 -0.48 25.42
N CYS A 83 21.83 -1.78 25.50
CA CYS A 83 21.77 -2.48 26.77
C CYS A 83 22.81 -1.82 27.69
N GLY A 84 22.32 -1.26 28.80
CA GLY A 84 23.07 -1.07 30.03
C GLY A 84 24.28 -0.15 29.93
N ALA A 85 24.04 1.16 29.99
CA ALA A 85 24.90 2.00 30.82
C ALA A 85 24.31 1.94 32.24
N LEU A 86 24.83 1.03 33.07
CA LEU A 86 24.82 1.09 34.54
C LEU A 86 25.96 0.21 35.04
#